data_AF-A0A7R9AJA2-F1
#
_entry.id   AF-A0A7R9AJA2-F1
#
_cell.length_a   1.000
_cell.length_b   1.000
_cell.length_c   1.000
_cell.angle_alpha   90.00
_cell.angle_beta   90.00
_cell.angle_gamma   90.00
#
_symmetry.space_group_name_H-M   'P 1'
#
loop_
_entity.id
_entity.type
_entity.pdbx_description
1 polymer ?
#
loop_
_entity_poly.entity_id
_entity_poly.type
_entity_poly.pdbx_seq_one_letter_code
_entity_poly.pdbx_strand_id
1 'polypeptide(L)'
;VILDAYTDLLKGTAKLVRDHHGSAVTDAVIEQEADEVIAFEVALAEIVVPDVDRLNTTALYDKLSVADLQAVADGGAPGVISWTDFLNSVFSSVGVTWDGSDEVICFATNFMDDLTALLNRTPTRTI
;
A
#
# COMPACT_ATOMS: atom_id res chain seq x y z
N VAL A 1 16.42 15.10 9.51
CA VAL A 1 17.12 14.25 10.52
C VAL A 1 16.58 12.83 10.57
N ILE A 2 15.28 12.60 10.87
CA ILE A 2 14.73 11.22 10.90
C ILE A 2 14.58 10.64 9.48
N LEU A 3 14.01 11.42 8.55
CA LEU A 3 13.84 11.00 7.16
C LEU A 3 15.18 10.72 6.46
N ASP A 4 16.18 11.58 6.70
CA ASP A 4 17.53 11.39 6.15
C ASP A 4 18.17 10.10 6.68
N ALA A 5 18.09 9.85 7.99
CA ALA A 5 18.63 8.62 8.58
C ALA A 5 17.91 7.36 8.11
N TYR A 6 16.60 7.43 7.86
CA TYR A 6 15.83 6.34 7.28
C TYR A 6 16.24 6.06 5.82
N THR A 7 16.44 7.13 5.04
CA THR A 7 16.93 7.03 3.66
C THR A 7 18.32 6.39 3.61
N ASP A 8 19.22 6.79 4.51
CA ASP A 8 20.56 6.21 4.64
C ASP A 8 20.52 4.73 5.01
N LEU A 9 19.61 4.34 5.91
CA LEU A 9 19.39 2.94 6.29
C LEU A 9 18.94 2.12 5.07
N LEU A 10 17.95 2.60 4.32
CA LEU A 10 17.40 1.91 3.15
C LEU A 10 18.48 1.69 2.08
N LYS A 11 19.25 2.75 1.77
CA LYS A 11 20.39 2.69 0.84
C LYS A 11 21.48 1.73 1.35
N GLY A 12 21.81 1.78 2.64
CA GLY A 12 22.82 0.93 3.25
C GLY A 12 22.46 -0.56 3.21
N THR A 13 21.22 -0.91 3.56
CA THR A 13 20.75 -2.29 3.52
C THR A 13 20.69 -2.83 2.08
N ALA A 14 20.23 -2.02 1.12
CA ALA A 14 20.19 -2.42 -0.29
C ALA A 14 21.59 -2.70 -0.85
N LYS A 15 22.58 -1.83 -0.55
CA LYS A 15 23.99 -2.04 -0.93
C LYS A 15 24.56 -3.31 -0.31
N LEU A 16 24.29 -3.56 0.97
CA LEU A 16 24.73 -4.77 1.67
C LEU A 16 24.20 -6.05 1.01
N VAL A 17 22.90 -6.08 0.68
CA VAL A 17 22.27 -7.23 -0.01
C VAL A 17 22.88 -7.41 -1.39
N ARG A 18 23.01 -6.34 -2.18
CA ARG A 18 23.65 -6.38 -3.51
C ARG A 18 25.05 -6.97 -3.44
N ASP A 19 25.87 -6.49 -2.51
CA ASP A 19 27.27 -6.91 -2.37
C ASP A 19 27.37 -8.38 -1.97
N HIS A 20 26.49 -8.84 -1.06
CA HIS A 20 26.41 -10.25 -0.68
C HIS A 20 26.02 -11.16 -1.86
N HIS A 21 25.11 -10.71 -2.72
CA HIS A 21 24.67 -11.45 -3.90
C HIS A 21 25.59 -11.29 -5.13
N GLY A 22 26.62 -10.43 -5.06
CA GLY A 22 27.53 -10.16 -6.18
C GLY A 22 26.84 -9.49 -7.37
N SER A 23 25.78 -8.71 -7.14
CA SER A 23 25.01 -8.07 -8.20
C SER A 23 25.74 -6.86 -8.80
N ALA A 24 25.57 -6.65 -10.11
CA ALA A 24 26.21 -5.56 -10.86
C ALA A 24 25.50 -4.20 -10.77
N VAL A 25 24.43 -4.10 -9.96
CA VAL A 25 23.67 -2.86 -9.78
C VAL A 25 24.56 -1.77 -9.16
N THR A 26 24.57 -0.58 -9.73
CA THR A 26 25.43 0.50 -9.25
C THR A 26 24.85 1.20 -8.03
N ASP A 27 25.70 1.86 -7.24
CA ASP A 27 25.26 2.71 -6.13
C ASP A 27 24.26 3.78 -6.57
N ALA A 28 24.47 4.37 -7.76
CA ALA A 28 23.59 5.40 -8.32
C ALA A 28 22.17 4.87 -8.60
N VAL A 29 22.05 3.61 -9.06
CA VAL A 29 20.73 2.99 -9.26
C VAL A 29 20.03 2.75 -7.92
N ILE A 30 20.77 2.23 -6.92
CA ILE A 30 20.21 2.04 -5.57
C ILE A 30 19.77 3.38 -4.96
N GLU A 31 20.56 4.43 -5.15
CA GLU A 31 20.25 5.76 -4.62
C GLU A 31 18.99 6.34 -5.27
N GLN A 32 18.85 6.21 -6.59
CA GLN A 32 17.65 6.63 -7.30
C GLN A 32 16.42 5.83 -6.85
N GLU A 33 16.51 4.50 -6.81
CA GLU A 33 15.38 3.64 -6.42
C GLU A 33 14.98 3.87 -4.96
N ALA A 34 15.95 4.13 -4.08
CA ALA A 34 15.68 4.52 -2.71
C ALA A 34 14.91 5.85 -2.63
N ASP A 35 15.31 6.85 -3.41
CA ASP A 35 14.62 8.15 -3.44
C ASP A 35 13.19 8.02 -3.99
N GLU A 36 12.96 7.13 -4.96
CA GLU A 36 11.63 6.80 -5.48
C GLU A 36 10.74 6.13 -4.42
N VAL A 37 11.28 5.18 -3.64
CA VAL A 37 10.56 4.55 -2.51
C VAL A 37 10.20 5.59 -1.45
N ILE A 38 11.15 6.46 -1.06
CA ILE A 38 10.88 7.52 -0.09
C ILE A 38 9.79 8.46 -0.58
N ALA A 39 9.82 8.86 -1.86
CA ALA A 39 8.79 9.71 -2.43
C ALA A 39 7.41 9.05 -2.41
N PHE A 40 7.34 7.75 -2.70
CA PHE A 40 6.11 6.97 -2.58
C PHE A 40 5.61 6.91 -1.13
N GLU A 41 6.49 6.62 -0.16
CA GLU A 41 6.11 6.55 1.25
C GLU A 41 5.63 7.89 1.81
N VAL A 42 6.24 9.01 1.39
CA VAL A 42 5.75 10.35 1.74
C VAL A 42 4.36 10.59 1.17
N ALA A 43 4.14 10.28 -0.11
CA ALA A 43 2.82 10.42 -0.73
C ALA A 43 1.77 9.51 -0.10
N LEU A 44 2.17 8.30 0.32
CA LEU A 44 1.32 7.38 1.07
C LEU A 44 0.96 7.96 2.44
N ALA A 45 1.93 8.54 3.16
CA ALA A 45 1.70 9.16 4.46
C ALA A 45 0.77 10.38 4.37
N GLU A 46 0.78 11.12 3.25
CA GLU A 46 -0.11 12.26 3.02
C GLU A 46 -1.59 11.87 2.89
N ILE A 47 -1.88 10.68 2.38
CA ILE A 47 -3.26 10.18 2.21
C ILE A 47 -3.77 9.40 3.43
N VAL A 48 -2.89 9.10 4.40
CA VAL A 48 -3.31 8.43 5.65
C VAL A 48 -4.11 9.41 6.50
N VAL A 49 -5.31 8.97 6.92
CA VAL A 49 -6.18 9.74 7.81
C VAL A 49 -5.45 10.06 9.13
N PRO A 50 -5.35 11.34 9.54
CA PRO A 50 -4.71 11.74 10.78
C PRO A 50 -5.32 11.06 12.01
N ASP A 51 -4.49 10.73 13.00
CA ASP A 51 -4.93 10.00 14.20
C ASP A 51 -6.05 10.71 14.98
N VAL A 52 -6.16 12.04 14.90
CA VAL A 52 -7.24 12.81 15.53
C VAL A 52 -8.61 12.51 14.91
N ASP A 53 -8.63 12.27 13.60
CA ASP A 53 -9.85 11.92 12.86
C ASP A 53 -10.22 10.44 13.06
N ARG A 54 -9.30 9.65 13.63
CA ARG A 54 -9.51 8.25 14.01
C ARG A 54 -10.12 8.06 15.40
N LEU A 55 -10.34 9.13 16.16
CA LEU A 55 -10.88 9.07 17.52
C LEU A 55 -12.38 8.74 17.58
N ASN A 56 -13.13 9.03 16.52
CA ASN A 56 -14.54 8.65 16.44
C ASN A 56 -14.72 7.33 15.70
N THR A 57 -14.41 6.24 16.40
CA THR A 57 -14.47 4.87 15.86
C THR A 57 -15.85 4.44 15.37
N THR A 58 -16.93 5.07 15.84
CA THR A 58 -18.29 4.81 15.34
C THR A 58 -18.53 5.48 13.99
N ALA A 59 -17.93 6.65 13.74
CA ALA A 59 -18.01 7.34 12.45
C ALA A 59 -17.13 6.70 11.37
N LEU A 60 -16.10 5.94 11.77
CA LEU A 60 -15.26 5.17 10.85
C LEU A 60 -15.77 3.75 10.59
N TYR A 61 -16.85 3.31 11.24
CA TYR A 61 -17.34 1.95 11.07
C TYR A 61 -18.20 1.85 9.80
N ASP A 62 -17.57 1.60 8.66
CA ASP A 62 -18.30 1.36 7.41
C ASP A 62 -18.41 -0.14 7.17
N LYS A 63 -19.60 -0.68 7.41
CA LYS A 63 -19.95 -2.06 7.05
C LYS A 63 -20.45 -2.11 5.62
N LEU A 64 -19.77 -2.86 4.78
CA LEU A 64 -19.98 -2.88 3.32
C LEU A 64 -19.70 -4.26 2.74
N SER A 65 -20.29 -4.57 1.59
CA SER A 65 -19.96 -5.82 0.89
C SER A 65 -18.58 -5.75 0.24
N VAL A 66 -17.95 -6.88 -0.07
CA VAL A 66 -16.68 -6.89 -0.83
C VAL A 66 -16.85 -6.21 -2.20
N ALA A 67 -18.03 -6.33 -2.82
CA ALA A 67 -18.34 -5.60 -4.05
C ALA A 67 -18.41 -4.07 -3.85
N ASP A 68 -18.95 -3.62 -2.72
CA ASP A 68 -18.96 -2.19 -2.38
C ASP A 68 -17.53 -1.69 -2.06
N LEU A 69 -16.70 -2.49 -1.38
CA LEU A 69 -15.29 -2.16 -1.15
C LEU A 69 -14.56 -1.98 -2.49
N GLN A 70 -14.82 -2.88 -3.43
CA GLN A 70 -14.27 -2.80 -4.78
C GLN A 70 -14.72 -1.51 -5.47
N ALA A 71 -16.01 -1.16 -5.40
CA ALA A 71 -16.52 0.07 -6.01
C ALA A 71 -15.90 1.35 -5.41
N VAL A 72 -15.67 1.38 -4.09
CA VAL A 72 -14.95 2.48 -3.43
C VAL A 72 -13.53 2.58 -3.96
N ALA A 73 -12.77 1.48 -3.92
CA ALA A 73 -11.38 1.46 -4.35
C ALA A 73 -11.24 1.80 -5.84
N ASP A 74 -12.16 1.35 -6.69
CA ASP A 74 -12.16 1.66 -8.13
C ASP A 74 -12.46 3.14 -8.42
N GLY A 75 -12.96 3.91 -7.44
CA GLY A 75 -13.16 5.35 -7.53
C GLY A 75 -11.88 6.13 -7.81
N GLY A 76 -10.74 5.69 -7.26
CA GLY A 76 -9.43 6.28 -7.53
C GLY A 76 -8.83 5.79 -8.85
N ALA A 77 -8.75 4.48 -9.02
CA ALA A 77 -8.34 3.84 -10.26
C ALA A 77 -8.93 2.42 -10.37
N PRO A 78 -9.73 2.13 -11.42
CA PRO A 78 -10.37 0.83 -11.56
C PRO A 78 -9.40 -0.33 -11.73
N GLY A 79 -9.62 -1.41 -10.98
CA GLY A 79 -8.93 -2.69 -11.19
C GLY A 79 -7.47 -2.74 -10.75
N VAL A 80 -7.01 -1.74 -9.98
CA VAL A 80 -5.65 -1.75 -9.39
C VAL A 80 -5.52 -2.87 -8.36
N ILE A 81 -6.57 -3.08 -7.56
CA ILE A 81 -6.66 -4.18 -6.59
C ILE A 81 -7.94 -4.94 -6.88
N SER A 82 -7.84 -6.26 -6.99
CA SER A 82 -8.99 -7.16 -6.93
C SER A 82 -9.18 -7.61 -5.49
N TRP A 83 -10.12 -7.01 -4.76
CA TRP A 83 -10.32 -7.28 -3.34
C TRP A 83 -10.78 -8.72 -3.09
N THR A 84 -11.64 -9.26 -3.95
CA THR A 84 -12.04 -10.66 -3.88
C THR A 84 -10.85 -11.60 -4.05
N ASP A 85 -9.97 -11.36 -5.03
CA ASP A 85 -8.79 -12.22 -5.23
C ASP A 85 -7.79 -12.07 -4.08
N PHE A 86 -7.60 -10.85 -3.59
CA PHE A 86 -6.73 -10.57 -2.45
C PHE A 86 -7.21 -11.32 -1.20
N LEU A 87 -8.49 -11.20 -0.84
CA LEU A 87 -9.06 -11.89 0.31
C LEU A 87 -8.97 -13.42 0.14
N ASN A 88 -9.32 -13.95 -1.03
CA ASN A 88 -9.17 -15.38 -1.30
C ASN A 88 -7.72 -15.86 -1.19
N SER A 89 -6.75 -15.06 -1.64
CA SER A 89 -5.32 -15.37 -1.48
C SER A 89 -4.92 -15.42 0.01
N VAL A 90 -5.32 -14.43 0.80
CA VAL A 90 -5.01 -14.34 2.24
C VAL A 90 -5.63 -15.51 3.02
N PHE A 91 -6.89 -15.85 2.73
CA PHE A 91 -7.65 -16.86 3.48
C PHE A 91 -7.58 -18.27 2.90
N SER A 92 -6.86 -18.46 1.79
CA SER A 92 -6.68 -19.77 1.13
C SER A 92 -6.17 -20.87 2.08
N SER A 93 -5.28 -20.51 3.00
CA SER A 93 -4.65 -21.46 3.94
C SER A 93 -5.63 -22.07 4.95
N VAL A 94 -6.76 -21.41 5.20
CA VAL A 94 -7.79 -21.86 6.15
C VAL A 94 -9.05 -22.36 5.48
N GLY A 95 -9.05 -22.49 4.13
CA GLY A 95 -10.17 -23.02 3.37
C GLY A 95 -11.41 -22.12 3.36
N VAL A 96 -11.26 -20.83 3.63
CA VAL A 96 -12.34 -19.84 3.55
C VAL A 96 -12.30 -19.20 2.15
N THR A 97 -13.44 -19.20 1.48
CA THR A 97 -13.64 -18.55 0.17
C THR A 97 -14.48 -17.30 0.37
N TRP A 98 -14.12 -16.24 -0.32
CA TRP A 98 -14.82 -14.95 -0.32
C TRP A 98 -15.47 -14.68 -1.68
N ASP A 99 -16.65 -14.07 -1.67
CA ASP A 99 -17.34 -13.55 -2.84
C ASP A 99 -17.73 -12.07 -2.67
N GLY A 100 -18.36 -11.49 -3.70
CA GLY A 100 -18.74 -10.08 -3.69
C GLY A 100 -19.83 -9.70 -2.68
N SER A 101 -20.59 -10.67 -2.17
CA SER A 101 -21.68 -10.45 -1.22
C SER A 101 -21.26 -10.55 0.24
N ASP A 102 -20.08 -11.10 0.51
CA ASP A 102 -19.52 -11.15 1.86
C ASP A 102 -19.30 -9.75 2.44
N GLU A 103 -19.46 -9.62 3.75
CA GLU A 103 -19.40 -8.33 4.44
C GLU A 103 -18.01 -8.11 5.06
N VAL A 104 -17.53 -6.87 4.93
CA VAL A 104 -16.30 -6.38 5.55
C VAL A 104 -16.59 -5.09 6.31
N ILE A 105 -15.72 -4.77 7.27
CA ILE A 105 -15.73 -3.51 7.99
C ILE A 105 -14.50 -2.74 7.56
N CYS A 106 -14.68 -1.60 6.90
CA CYS A 106 -13.61 -0.70 6.51
C CYS A 106 -13.58 0.50 7.44
N PHE A 107 -12.40 0.83 7.98
CA PHE A 107 -12.21 2.01 8.83
C PHE A 107 -11.73 3.25 8.09
N ALA A 108 -11.45 3.12 6.80
CA ALA A 108 -10.79 4.16 6.02
C ALA A 108 -11.26 4.10 4.56
N THR A 109 -12.57 4.25 4.35
CA THR A 109 -13.19 4.14 3.02
C THR A 109 -12.62 5.18 2.05
N ASN A 110 -12.45 6.42 2.50
CA ASN A 110 -11.79 7.51 1.74
C ASN A 110 -10.28 7.36 1.58
N PHE A 111 -9.65 6.37 2.21
CA PHE A 111 -8.25 6.06 1.95
C PHE A 111 -8.14 5.07 0.78
N MET A 112 -9.16 4.25 0.54
CA MET A 112 -9.08 3.19 -0.46
C MET A 112 -9.07 3.74 -1.89
N ASP A 113 -9.82 4.80 -2.17
CA ASP A 113 -9.79 5.52 -3.45
C ASP A 113 -8.47 6.30 -3.63
N ASP A 114 -8.02 7.03 -2.61
CA ASP A 114 -6.75 7.75 -2.66
C ASP A 114 -5.56 6.77 -2.84
N LEU A 115 -5.62 5.60 -2.21
CA LEU A 115 -4.62 4.55 -2.33
C LEU A 115 -4.56 4.00 -3.76
N THR A 116 -5.67 3.59 -4.36
CA THR A 116 -5.65 3.03 -5.72
C THR A 116 -5.21 4.07 -6.74
N ALA A 117 -5.59 5.33 -6.57
CA ALA A 117 -5.09 6.43 -7.40
C ALA A 117 -3.56 6.58 -7.28
N LEU A 118 -3.02 6.52 -6.06
CA LEU A 118 -1.57 6.57 -5.80
C LEU A 118 -0.84 5.36 -6.42
N LEU A 119 -1.36 4.16 -6.23
CA LEU A 119 -0.77 2.93 -6.77
C LEU A 119 -0.78 2.94 -8.31
N ASN A 120 -1.87 3.37 -8.94
CA ASN A 120 -1.98 3.41 -10.41
C ASN A 120 -0.95 4.32 -11.08
N ARG A 121 -0.57 5.43 -10.42
CA ARG A 121 0.44 6.36 -10.94
C ARG A 121 1.87 6.01 -10.52
N THR A 122 2.05 5.02 -9.64
CA THR A 122 3.37 4.61 -9.14
C THR A 122 3.86 3.39 -9.91
N PRO A 123 5.10 3.37 -10.41
CA PRO A 123 5.63 2.19 -11.09
C PRO A 123 5.63 0.95 -10.19
N THR A 124 5.26 -0.21 -10.72
CA THR A 124 5.28 -1.49 -9.99
C THR A 124 6.65 -1.89 -9.45
N ARG A 125 7.73 -1.32 -9.97
CA ARG A 125 9.08 -1.54 -9.44
C ARG A 125 9.31 -0.83 -8.11
N THR A 126 8.61 0.28 -7.88
CA THR A 126 8.74 1.14 -6.70
C THR A 126 7.83 0.68 -5.56
N ILE A 127 6.69 0.06 -5.90
CA ILE A 127 5.73 -0.56 -4.96
C ILE A 127 6.23 -1.95 -4.55
#